data_AF-A0A4R2Q6K5-F1
#
_entry.id   AF-A0A4R2Q6K5-F1
#
_cell.length_a   1.000
_cell.length_b   1.000
_cell.length_c   1.000
_cell.angle_alpha   90.00
_cell.angle_beta   90.00
_cell.angle_gamma   90.00
#
_symmetry.space_group_name_H-M   'P 1'
#
loop_
_entity.id
_entity.type
_entity.pdbx_description
1 polymer ?
#
loop_
_entity_poly.entity_id
_entity_poly.type
_entity_poly.pdbx_seq_one_letter_code
_entity_poly.pdbx_strand_id
1 'polypeptide(L)'
;MAISDEMQAHLLGGATTLARAWAIDRRDGVVLGFTDHDRNLAFEGITFRAETGMSARALSQTTGLSVDNSAAVGALSSEAITEDDVVAGRYDGAGLRIWLVNWNDVEQRVPLFVGWLGEISRVGGGFEVEIRGQAEALNQPQGRVYQMPCSAVLGDKACGFDTTRPGFSVHLTADRIDSRRIFRFEDFSGFLPRWFENGRLEVTSGPATGQIGVIKADREESGARVIELWSELRGAVAPGDTIRLVAGCDRTAASCRWKFNNFMRFRGFPHIPGEDWLMSYPSQSGVNDGGSLNR
;
A
#
# COMPACT_ATOMS: atom_id res chain seq x y z
N MET A 1 -2.82 -28.87 5.95
CA MET A 1 -4.28 -28.64 5.84
C MET A 1 -4.96 -29.99 5.88
N ALA A 2 -6.04 -30.14 6.65
CA ALA A 2 -6.82 -31.38 6.66
C ALA A 2 -7.78 -31.35 5.46
N ILE A 3 -7.75 -32.42 4.66
CA ILE A 3 -8.75 -32.70 3.62
C ILE A 3 -9.89 -33.43 4.33
N SER A 4 -11.15 -33.07 4.08
CA SER A 4 -12.28 -33.80 4.70
C SER A 4 -12.33 -35.25 4.18
N ASP A 5 -12.88 -36.16 4.97
CA ASP A 5 -12.99 -37.57 4.59
C ASP A 5 -13.79 -37.73 3.28
N GLU A 6 -14.84 -36.91 3.09
CA GLU A 6 -15.65 -36.89 1.87
C GLU A 6 -14.85 -36.44 0.65
N MET A 7 -14.06 -35.37 0.80
CA MET A 7 -13.21 -34.86 -0.27
C MET A 7 -12.08 -35.86 -0.60
N GLN A 8 -11.52 -36.51 0.42
CA GLN A 8 -10.51 -37.53 0.24
C GLN A 8 -11.06 -38.77 -0.50
N ALA A 9 -12.26 -39.24 -0.12
CA ALA A 9 -12.94 -40.33 -0.80
C ALA A 9 -13.23 -39.98 -2.28
N HIS A 10 -13.66 -38.75 -2.56
CA HIS A 10 -13.90 -38.26 -3.92
C HIS A 10 -12.61 -38.26 -4.76
N LEU A 11 -11.50 -37.75 -4.19
CA LEU A 11 -10.19 -37.73 -4.84
C LEU A 11 -9.69 -39.14 -5.17
N LEU A 12 -9.99 -40.14 -4.32
CA LEU A 12 -9.59 -41.53 -4.53
C LEU A 12 -10.49 -42.29 -5.52
N GLY A 13 -11.67 -41.76 -5.85
CA GLY A 13 -12.66 -42.42 -6.73
C GLY A 13 -12.27 -42.51 -8.21
N GLY A 14 -11.21 -41.85 -8.65
CA GLY A 14 -10.67 -41.91 -10.02
C GLY A 14 -11.46 -41.10 -11.06
N ALA A 15 -12.80 -41.06 -10.97
CA ALA A 15 -13.65 -40.14 -11.72
C ALA A 15 -13.97 -38.93 -10.83
N THR A 16 -13.33 -37.79 -11.11
CA THR A 16 -13.44 -36.59 -10.26
C THR A 16 -14.22 -35.48 -10.97
N THR A 17 -14.87 -34.65 -10.17
CA THR A 17 -15.67 -33.49 -10.60
C THR A 17 -15.06 -32.22 -10.01
N LEU A 18 -13.76 -32.03 -10.21
CA LEU A 18 -12.99 -30.97 -9.58
C LEU A 18 -12.83 -29.77 -10.50
N ALA A 19 -12.99 -28.58 -9.92
CA ALA A 19 -12.67 -27.30 -10.52
C ALA A 19 -11.84 -26.48 -9.53
N ARG A 20 -11.11 -25.49 -10.03
CA ARG A 20 -10.45 -24.49 -9.20
C ARG A 20 -11.37 -23.30 -9.03
N ALA A 21 -11.30 -22.70 -7.85
CA ALA A 21 -11.97 -21.46 -7.52
C ALA A 21 -10.96 -20.52 -6.88
N TRP A 22 -11.06 -19.23 -7.19
CA TRP A 22 -10.15 -18.21 -6.68
C TRP A 22 -10.92 -16.99 -6.20
N ALA A 23 -10.53 -16.45 -5.06
CA ALA A 23 -11.05 -15.20 -4.53
C ALA A 23 -9.92 -14.19 -4.43
N ILE A 24 -10.18 -12.98 -4.94
CA ILE A 24 -9.30 -11.82 -4.79
C ILE A 24 -10.00 -10.82 -3.86
N ASP A 25 -9.35 -10.51 -2.75
CA ASP A 25 -9.83 -9.58 -1.73
C ASP A 25 -9.06 -8.25 -1.88
N ARG A 26 -9.71 -7.22 -2.43
CA ARG A 26 -9.12 -5.88 -2.57
C ARG A 26 -9.17 -5.12 -1.25
N ARG A 27 -8.26 -4.17 -1.08
CA ARG A 27 -8.16 -3.34 0.13
C ARG A 27 -9.36 -2.42 0.36
N ASP A 28 -10.12 -2.13 -0.68
CA ASP A 28 -11.35 -1.34 -0.64
C ASP A 28 -12.60 -2.17 -0.31
N GLY A 29 -12.44 -3.46 -0.01
CA GLY A 29 -13.52 -4.36 0.39
C GLY A 29 -14.22 -5.06 -0.78
N VAL A 30 -13.84 -4.77 -2.03
CA VAL A 30 -14.35 -5.52 -3.18
C VAL A 30 -13.76 -6.93 -3.18
N VAL A 31 -14.63 -7.94 -3.27
CA VAL A 31 -14.26 -9.35 -3.39
C VAL A 31 -14.66 -9.86 -4.76
N LEU A 32 -13.70 -10.41 -5.50
CA LEU A 32 -13.91 -10.98 -6.84
C LEU A 32 -13.70 -12.49 -6.78
N GLY A 33 -14.66 -13.25 -7.30
CA GLY A 33 -14.60 -14.71 -7.38
C GLY A 33 -14.52 -15.21 -8.82
N PHE A 34 -13.61 -16.14 -9.09
CA PHE A 34 -13.40 -16.75 -10.41
C PHE A 34 -13.37 -18.27 -10.30
N THR A 35 -13.77 -18.99 -11.36
CA THR A 35 -13.62 -20.45 -11.46
C THR A 35 -13.25 -20.88 -12.87
N ASP A 36 -12.54 -22.00 -13.02
CA ASP A 36 -12.28 -22.64 -14.32
C ASP A 36 -13.34 -23.69 -14.69
N HIS A 37 -14.40 -23.79 -13.89
CA HIS A 37 -15.63 -24.46 -14.28
C HIS A 37 -16.40 -23.63 -15.32
N ASP A 38 -17.26 -24.29 -16.08
CA ASP A 38 -18.12 -23.65 -17.10
C ASP A 38 -19.41 -23.06 -16.50
N ARG A 39 -19.65 -23.25 -15.20
CA ARG A 39 -20.77 -22.68 -14.45
C ARG A 39 -20.30 -21.99 -13.18
N ASN A 40 -21.06 -20.98 -12.77
CA ASN A 40 -20.78 -20.25 -11.54
C ASN A 40 -20.86 -21.20 -10.33
N LEU A 41 -19.92 -21.05 -9.41
CA LEU A 41 -19.93 -21.70 -8.10
C LEU A 41 -20.21 -20.66 -7.01
N ALA A 42 -20.74 -21.08 -5.87
CA ALA A 42 -21.03 -20.17 -4.77
C ALA A 42 -20.70 -20.82 -3.42
N PHE A 43 -19.82 -20.20 -2.64
CA PHE A 43 -19.51 -20.60 -1.27
C PHE A 43 -18.86 -19.42 -0.53
N GLU A 44 -18.85 -19.46 0.81
CA GLU A 44 -18.30 -18.38 1.67
C GLU A 44 -18.91 -16.98 1.40
N GLY A 45 -20.14 -16.92 0.89
CA GLY A 45 -20.79 -15.68 0.49
C GLY A 45 -20.22 -15.05 -0.79
N ILE A 46 -19.37 -15.77 -1.53
CA ILE A 46 -18.72 -15.33 -2.76
C ILE A 46 -19.33 -16.10 -3.93
N THR A 47 -19.68 -15.39 -5.00
CA THR A 47 -20.01 -15.99 -6.30
C THR A 47 -18.75 -16.05 -7.15
N PHE A 48 -18.31 -17.26 -7.45
CA PHE A 48 -17.19 -17.55 -8.33
C PHE A 48 -17.71 -17.65 -9.76
N ARG A 49 -17.39 -16.66 -10.59
CA ARG A 49 -17.91 -16.56 -11.94
C ARG A 49 -17.12 -17.44 -12.90
N ALA A 50 -17.84 -18.17 -13.75
CA ALA A 50 -17.29 -18.93 -14.88
C ALA A 50 -16.94 -17.99 -16.05
N GLU A 51 -16.18 -16.93 -15.75
CA GLU A 51 -15.63 -16.02 -16.75
C GLU A 51 -14.19 -16.44 -17.06
N THR A 52 -13.70 -16.08 -18.26
CA THR A 52 -12.34 -16.34 -18.74
C THR A 52 -11.27 -15.51 -18.01
N GLY A 53 -11.41 -15.34 -16.69
CA GLY A 53 -10.66 -14.39 -15.89
C GLY A 53 -9.28 -14.86 -15.49
N MET A 54 -9.09 -16.16 -15.25
CA MET A 54 -7.86 -16.63 -14.65
C MET A 54 -7.49 -18.06 -15.07
N SER A 55 -6.50 -18.19 -15.94
CA SER A 55 -5.80 -19.46 -16.16
C SER A 55 -4.57 -19.51 -15.27
N ALA A 56 -4.61 -20.22 -14.15
CA ALA A 56 -3.41 -20.44 -13.35
C ALA A 56 -2.51 -21.46 -14.07
N ARG A 57 -1.45 -20.97 -14.74
CA ARG A 57 -0.37 -21.81 -15.26
C ARG A 57 0.56 -22.13 -14.09
N ALA A 58 0.63 -23.42 -13.74
CA ALA A 58 1.49 -24.04 -12.74
C ALA A 58 1.69 -23.27 -11.42
N LEU A 59 0.91 -23.65 -10.39
CA LEU A 59 1.24 -23.30 -9.01
C LEU A 59 2.43 -24.19 -8.56
N SER A 60 3.64 -23.64 -8.51
CA SER A 60 4.80 -24.34 -7.95
C SER A 60 4.84 -24.11 -6.43
N GLN A 61 4.84 -25.19 -5.65
CA GLN A 61 5.04 -25.14 -4.19
C GLN A 61 6.36 -25.84 -3.86
N THR A 62 7.30 -25.10 -3.26
CA THR A 62 8.58 -25.64 -2.79
C THR A 62 8.64 -25.58 -1.28
N THR A 63 9.25 -26.58 -0.64
CA THR A 63 9.51 -26.57 0.81
C THR A 63 10.71 -25.65 1.10
N GLY A 64 10.49 -24.50 1.73
CA GLY A 64 11.55 -23.57 2.15
C GLY A 64 11.02 -22.18 2.53
N LEU A 65 11.87 -21.35 3.13
CA LEU A 65 11.61 -19.92 3.40
C LEU A 65 12.01 -19.01 2.23
N SER A 66 12.51 -19.59 1.13
CA SER A 66 12.88 -18.83 -0.06
C SER A 66 11.63 -18.24 -0.70
N VAL A 67 11.62 -16.92 -0.87
CA VAL A 67 10.62 -16.17 -1.64
C VAL A 67 10.73 -16.48 -3.13
N ASP A 68 11.93 -16.87 -3.56
CA ASP A 68 12.18 -17.31 -4.92
C ASP A 68 11.49 -18.66 -5.13
N ASN A 69 10.28 -18.63 -5.70
CA ASN A 69 9.76 -19.54 -6.75
C ASN A 69 8.24 -19.77 -6.68
N SER A 70 7.44 -18.70 -6.62
CA SER A 70 6.06 -18.75 -7.10
C SER A 70 5.70 -17.55 -7.98
N ALA A 71 6.50 -17.31 -9.03
CA ALA A 71 5.99 -16.61 -10.22
C ALA A 71 4.99 -17.53 -10.93
N ALA A 72 3.84 -17.78 -10.29
CA ALA A 72 2.69 -18.33 -10.96
C ALA A 72 2.12 -17.21 -11.82
N VAL A 73 2.45 -17.24 -13.11
CA VAL A 73 1.90 -16.31 -14.09
C VAL A 73 0.42 -16.66 -14.26
N GLY A 74 -0.44 -15.88 -13.59
CA GLY A 74 -1.87 -15.85 -13.87
C GLY A 74 -2.14 -14.77 -14.91
N ALA A 75 -2.71 -15.15 -16.06
CA ALA A 75 -3.32 -14.17 -16.96
C ALA A 75 -4.62 -13.69 -16.30
N LEU A 76 -4.71 -12.40 -15.96
CA LEU A 76 -5.97 -11.77 -15.55
C LEU A 76 -6.65 -11.17 -16.78
N SER A 77 -7.77 -11.74 -17.20
CA SER A 77 -8.61 -11.18 -18.26
C SER A 77 -10.09 -11.39 -17.98
N SER A 78 -10.67 -10.60 -17.09
CA SER A 78 -12.13 -10.60 -16.87
C SER A 78 -12.66 -9.18 -17.03
N GLU A 79 -13.90 -9.04 -17.48
CA GLU A 79 -14.62 -7.76 -17.43
C GLU A 79 -14.64 -7.15 -16.01
N ALA A 80 -14.54 -7.98 -14.98
CA ALA A 80 -14.47 -7.56 -13.59
C ALA A 80 -13.12 -6.97 -13.18
N ILE A 81 -12.04 -7.20 -13.95
CA ILE A 81 -10.70 -6.64 -13.73
C ILE A 81 -10.42 -5.66 -14.85
N THR A 82 -10.81 -4.40 -14.62
CA THR A 82 -10.61 -3.33 -15.61
C THR A 82 -9.17 -2.84 -15.61
N GLU A 83 -8.70 -2.39 -16.78
CA GLU A 83 -7.37 -1.77 -16.92
C GLU A 83 -7.23 -0.54 -16.01
N ASP A 84 -8.28 0.27 -15.89
CA ASP A 84 -8.32 1.43 -15.00
C ASP A 84 -8.07 1.04 -13.54
N ASP A 85 -8.59 -0.10 -13.08
CA ASP A 85 -8.41 -0.55 -11.71
C ASP A 85 -6.99 -1.06 -11.44
N VAL A 86 -6.41 -1.75 -12.42
CA VAL A 86 -5.02 -2.21 -12.37
C VAL A 86 -4.07 -1.02 -12.35
N VAL A 87 -4.23 -0.07 -13.27
CA VAL A 87 -3.40 1.14 -13.32
C VAL A 87 -3.54 1.93 -12.03
N ALA A 88 -4.75 2.06 -11.49
CA ALA A 88 -5.00 2.73 -10.20
C ALA A 88 -4.38 2.01 -8.99
N GLY A 89 -3.77 0.83 -9.15
CA GLY A 89 -3.11 0.07 -8.09
C GLY A 89 -4.07 -0.58 -7.10
N ARG A 90 -5.34 -0.80 -7.47
CA ARG A 90 -6.36 -1.37 -6.57
C ARG A 90 -6.09 -2.83 -6.19
N TYR A 91 -5.28 -3.52 -6.99
CA TYR A 91 -4.88 -4.91 -6.77
C TYR A 91 -3.52 -5.06 -6.05
N ASP A 92 -2.82 -3.96 -5.77
CA ASP A 92 -1.51 -3.98 -5.09
C ASP A 92 -1.63 -4.61 -3.69
N GLY A 93 -1.05 -5.81 -3.51
CA GLY A 93 -1.15 -6.55 -2.26
C GLY A 93 -2.58 -7.00 -1.92
N ALA A 94 -3.45 -7.17 -2.92
CA ALA A 94 -4.76 -7.79 -2.73
C ALA A 94 -4.60 -9.23 -2.24
N GLY A 95 -5.48 -9.66 -1.33
CA GLY A 95 -5.47 -11.04 -0.83
C GLY A 95 -5.87 -12.02 -1.94
N LEU A 96 -5.20 -13.15 -2.02
CA LEU A 96 -5.52 -14.23 -2.95
C LEU A 96 -5.74 -15.52 -2.19
N ARG A 97 -6.90 -16.13 -2.42
CA ARG A 97 -7.24 -17.46 -1.92
C ARG A 97 -7.58 -18.37 -3.09
N ILE A 98 -7.03 -19.58 -3.10
CA ILE A 98 -7.22 -20.58 -4.15
C ILE A 98 -7.73 -21.86 -3.51
N TRP A 99 -8.78 -22.44 -4.08
CA TRP A 99 -9.34 -23.72 -3.68
C TRP A 99 -9.37 -24.69 -4.84
N LEU A 100 -9.30 -25.98 -4.50
CA LEU A 100 -9.80 -27.07 -5.32
C LEU A 100 -11.18 -27.43 -4.77
N VAL A 101 -12.18 -27.43 -5.63
CA VAL A 101 -13.60 -27.54 -5.27
C VAL A 101 -14.22 -28.65 -6.10
N ASN A 102 -15.01 -29.51 -5.46
CA ASN A 102 -15.91 -30.37 -6.21
C ASN A 102 -17.08 -29.52 -6.74
N TRP A 103 -17.20 -29.32 -8.04
CA TRP A 103 -18.25 -28.48 -8.61
C TRP A 103 -19.65 -29.09 -8.45
N ASN A 104 -19.75 -30.39 -8.18
CA ASN A 104 -21.02 -31.07 -7.91
C ASN A 104 -21.47 -30.89 -6.44
N ASP A 105 -20.52 -30.63 -5.54
CA ASP A 105 -20.77 -30.37 -4.12
C ASP A 105 -19.66 -29.45 -3.55
N VAL A 106 -19.95 -28.15 -3.50
CA VAL A 106 -19.00 -27.10 -3.10
C VAL A 106 -18.57 -27.16 -1.63
N GLU A 107 -19.26 -27.94 -0.79
CA GLU A 107 -18.80 -28.19 0.58
C GLU A 107 -17.53 -29.03 0.59
N GLN A 108 -17.36 -29.90 -0.41
CA GLN A 108 -16.13 -30.67 -0.64
C GLN A 108 -15.09 -29.80 -1.35
N ARG A 109 -14.34 -29.04 -0.56
CA ARG A 109 -13.25 -28.18 -1.05
C ARG A 109 -12.04 -28.20 -0.14
N VAL A 110 -10.87 -27.98 -0.73
CA VAL A 110 -9.61 -27.82 0.00
C VAL A 110 -8.90 -26.53 -0.43
N PRO A 111 -8.42 -25.71 0.51
CA PRO A 111 -7.56 -24.58 0.15
C PRO A 111 -6.24 -25.10 -0.42
N LEU A 112 -5.84 -24.57 -1.57
CA LEU A 112 -4.55 -24.85 -2.20
C LEU A 112 -3.51 -23.78 -1.86
N PHE A 113 -3.94 -22.53 -1.77
CA PHE A 113 -3.04 -21.39 -1.56
C PHE A 113 -3.75 -20.24 -0.88
N VAL A 114 -3.03 -19.55 0.01
CA VAL A 114 -3.41 -18.28 0.61
C VAL A 114 -2.20 -17.36 0.57
N GLY A 115 -2.34 -16.17 -0.01
CA GLY A 115 -1.25 -15.21 -0.16
C GLY A 115 -1.75 -13.88 -0.69
N TRP A 116 -0.90 -13.18 -1.43
CA TRP A 116 -1.20 -11.85 -1.98
C TRP A 116 -0.77 -11.72 -3.43
N LEU A 117 -1.42 -10.81 -4.15
CA LEU A 117 -0.94 -10.35 -5.45
C LEU A 117 0.25 -9.40 -5.25
N GLY A 118 1.34 -9.68 -5.96
CA GLY A 118 2.57 -8.89 -6.03
C GLY A 118 2.53 -7.90 -7.19
N GLU A 119 3.62 -7.85 -7.95
CA GLU A 119 3.70 -6.99 -9.14
C GLU A 119 2.73 -7.46 -10.24
N ILE A 120 2.09 -6.49 -10.91
CA ILE A 120 1.23 -6.73 -12.08
C ILE A 120 1.92 -6.13 -13.30
N SER A 121 2.23 -6.96 -14.28
CA SER A 121 2.88 -6.55 -15.53
C SER A 121 1.92 -6.73 -16.71
N ARG A 122 2.11 -5.93 -17.76
CA ARG A 122 1.32 -6.00 -18.99
C ARG A 122 2.07 -6.82 -20.03
N VAL A 123 1.48 -7.92 -20.48
CA VAL A 123 2.08 -8.80 -21.50
C VAL A 123 1.01 -9.22 -22.51
N GLY A 124 1.27 -9.01 -23.80
CA GLY A 124 0.45 -9.60 -24.88
C GLY A 124 -1.04 -9.21 -24.91
N GLY A 125 -1.41 -8.05 -24.36
CA GLY A 125 -2.82 -7.63 -24.29
C GLY A 125 -3.59 -8.16 -23.07
N GLY A 126 -2.92 -8.86 -22.15
CA GLY A 126 -3.42 -9.22 -20.83
C GLY A 126 -2.49 -8.73 -19.72
N PHE A 127 -2.81 -9.14 -18.49
CA PHE A 127 -1.99 -8.88 -17.31
C PHE A 127 -1.40 -10.17 -16.78
N GLU A 128 -0.12 -10.15 -16.44
CA GLU A 128 0.53 -11.19 -15.65
C GLU A 128 0.70 -10.68 -14.22
N VAL A 129 0.36 -11.52 -13.25
CA VAL A 129 0.46 -11.15 -11.84
C VAL A 129 1.37 -12.09 -11.09
N GLU A 130 2.31 -11.51 -10.36
CA GLU A 130 3.13 -12.21 -9.38
C GLU A 130 2.27 -12.63 -8.19
N ILE A 131 2.42 -13.87 -7.72
CA ILE A 131 1.71 -14.36 -6.54
C ILE A 131 2.71 -14.59 -5.41
N ARG A 132 2.53 -13.89 -4.29
CA ARG A 132 3.42 -13.95 -3.13
C ARG A 132 2.80 -14.78 -2.01
N GLY A 133 3.53 -15.80 -1.57
CA GLY A 133 3.13 -16.66 -0.47
C GLY A 133 3.32 -16.05 0.92
N GLN A 134 2.93 -16.79 1.96
CA GLN A 134 3.02 -16.36 3.36
C GLN A 134 4.44 -16.00 3.83
N ALA A 135 5.46 -16.62 3.25
CA ALA A 135 6.86 -16.39 3.62
C ALA A 135 7.37 -14.99 3.24
N GLU A 136 6.73 -14.29 2.30
CA GLU A 136 7.16 -12.95 1.84
C GLU A 136 7.26 -11.95 3.00
N ALA A 137 6.31 -11.98 3.93
CA ALA A 137 6.34 -11.10 5.09
C ALA A 137 7.55 -11.34 6.01
N LEU A 138 8.14 -12.53 5.99
CA LEU A 138 9.30 -12.91 6.79
C LEU A 138 10.63 -12.49 6.14
N ASN A 139 10.65 -12.24 4.83
CA ASN A 139 11.86 -11.88 4.09
C ASN A 139 12.11 -10.37 4.04
N GLN A 140 11.29 -9.58 4.73
CA GLN A 140 11.43 -8.13 4.77
C GLN A 140 12.39 -7.73 5.90
N PRO A 141 13.37 -6.84 5.65
CA PRO A 141 14.26 -6.35 6.69
C PRO A 141 13.45 -5.58 7.74
N GLN A 142 13.38 -6.13 8.96
CA GLN A 142 12.71 -5.52 10.09
C GLN A 142 13.73 -4.90 11.04
N GLY A 143 13.42 -3.72 11.59
CA GLY A 143 14.26 -3.11 12.62
C GLY A 143 14.15 -1.59 12.67
N ARG A 144 14.90 -1.01 13.60
CA ARG A 144 15.10 0.44 13.69
C ARG A 144 16.56 0.76 13.43
N VAL A 145 16.78 1.80 12.64
CA VAL A 145 18.09 2.42 12.48
C VAL A 145 18.18 3.61 13.43
N TYR A 146 19.31 3.75 14.12
CA TYR A 146 19.62 4.93 14.90
C TYR A 146 20.02 6.06 13.94
N GLN A 147 19.15 7.06 13.80
CA GLN A 147 19.33 8.18 12.89
C GLN A 147 18.77 9.47 13.51
N MET A 148 19.26 10.62 13.06
CA MET A 148 18.79 11.92 13.54
C MET A 148 17.30 12.18 13.24
N PRO A 149 16.78 11.93 12.03
CA PRO A 149 15.37 12.16 11.73
C PRO A 149 14.45 11.19 12.47
N CYS A 150 13.20 11.61 12.70
CA CYS A 150 12.16 10.75 13.22
C CYS A 150 11.91 9.56 12.28
N SER A 151 11.84 8.35 12.83
CA SER A 151 11.47 7.16 12.07
C SER A 151 9.97 6.94 11.94
N ALA A 152 9.14 7.69 12.68
CA ALA A 152 7.69 7.51 12.68
C ALA A 152 7.03 8.23 11.51
N VAL A 153 5.93 7.67 11.01
CA VAL A 153 5.04 8.31 10.06
C VAL A 153 4.05 9.20 10.84
N LEU A 154 3.83 10.43 10.38
CA LEU A 154 2.89 11.35 11.05
C LEU A 154 1.51 10.68 11.18
N GLY A 155 1.03 10.53 12.42
CA GLY A 155 -0.25 9.93 12.75
C GLY A 155 -0.28 8.40 12.88
N ASP A 156 0.85 7.72 12.67
CA ASP A 156 0.94 6.30 13.01
C ASP A 156 0.91 6.07 14.54
N LYS A 157 0.90 4.81 14.97
CA LYS A 157 0.90 4.45 16.40
C LYS A 157 2.14 4.96 17.15
N ALA A 158 3.30 5.02 16.49
CA ALA A 158 4.56 5.42 17.12
C ALA A 158 4.61 6.93 17.36
N CYS A 159 4.09 7.72 16.40
CA CYS A 159 3.93 9.17 16.43
C CYS A 159 2.75 9.59 17.32
N GLY A 160 1.58 8.95 17.16
CA GLY A 160 0.35 9.21 17.91
C GLY A 160 -0.25 10.60 17.75
N PHE A 161 0.20 11.39 16.78
CA PHE A 161 -0.37 12.70 16.51
C PHE A 161 -1.69 12.55 15.75
N ASP A 162 -2.76 13.17 16.24
CA ASP A 162 -4.03 13.18 15.54
C ASP A 162 -4.03 14.20 14.40
N THR A 163 -3.98 13.70 13.16
CA THR A 163 -3.95 14.52 11.95
C THR A 163 -5.31 15.16 11.61
N THR A 164 -6.39 14.75 12.28
CA THR A 164 -7.72 15.32 12.10
C THR A 164 -7.91 16.62 12.89
N ARG A 165 -6.97 16.95 13.77
CA ARG A 165 -6.99 18.20 14.53
C ARG A 165 -7.09 19.42 13.60
N PRO A 166 -7.93 20.43 13.96
CA PRO A 166 -8.03 21.67 13.20
C PRO A 166 -6.64 22.31 12.96
N GLY A 167 -6.41 22.77 11.73
CA GLY A 167 -5.12 23.36 11.33
C GLY A 167 -4.05 22.35 10.90
N PHE A 168 -4.30 21.04 10.98
CA PHE A 168 -3.36 20.00 10.52
C PHE A 168 -3.86 19.16 9.35
N SER A 169 -5.11 19.33 8.95
CA SER A 169 -5.62 18.88 7.67
C SER A 169 -6.72 19.81 7.15
N VAL A 170 -6.98 19.74 5.85
CA VAL A 170 -8.05 20.48 5.18
C VAL A 170 -8.62 19.64 4.04
N HIS A 171 -9.95 19.66 3.89
CA HIS A 171 -10.62 19.10 2.72
C HIS A 171 -10.79 20.19 1.67
N LEU A 172 -10.49 19.84 0.42
CA LEU A 172 -10.56 20.74 -0.72
C LEU A 172 -11.22 20.02 -1.88
N THR A 173 -11.82 20.79 -2.76
CA THR A 173 -12.25 20.31 -4.07
C THR A 173 -11.12 20.56 -5.06
N ALA A 174 -10.71 19.54 -5.80
CA ALA A 174 -9.74 19.68 -6.87
C ALA A 174 -10.32 20.58 -7.96
N ASP A 175 -9.54 21.56 -8.41
CA ASP A 175 -9.94 22.51 -9.45
C ASP A 175 -9.04 22.34 -10.68
N ARG A 176 -7.90 23.04 -10.73
CA ARG A 176 -6.95 22.90 -11.84
C ARG A 176 -5.89 21.87 -11.50
N ILE A 177 -5.88 20.80 -12.29
CA ILE A 177 -4.98 19.66 -12.14
C ILE A 177 -4.09 19.55 -13.38
N ASP A 178 -2.80 19.42 -13.17
CA ASP A 178 -1.80 19.20 -14.22
C ASP A 178 -1.03 17.91 -13.93
N SER A 179 -1.09 16.98 -14.88
CA SER A 179 -0.55 15.61 -14.82
C SER A 179 -0.84 14.83 -13.52
N ARG A 180 -2.01 15.01 -12.89
CA ARG A 180 -2.38 14.39 -11.59
C ARG A 180 -1.31 14.56 -10.49
N ARG A 181 -0.47 15.58 -10.63
CA ARG A 181 0.72 15.81 -9.82
C ARG A 181 0.75 17.23 -9.29
N ILE A 182 0.26 18.19 -10.06
CA ILE A 182 0.21 19.59 -9.67
C ILE A 182 -1.25 19.98 -9.52
N PHE A 183 -1.61 20.43 -8.32
CA PHE A 183 -2.96 20.88 -7.97
C PHE A 183 -2.90 22.36 -7.62
N ARG A 184 -3.75 23.17 -8.25
CA ARG A 184 -3.82 24.61 -8.02
C ARG A 184 -5.17 24.98 -7.40
N PHE A 185 -5.13 25.83 -6.38
CA PHE A 185 -6.29 26.30 -5.64
C PHE A 185 -6.25 27.83 -5.56
N GLU A 186 -7.24 28.50 -6.15
CA GLU A 186 -7.34 29.96 -6.13
C GLU A 186 -7.76 30.47 -4.74
N ASP A 187 -8.76 29.83 -4.11
CA ASP A 187 -9.28 30.20 -2.79
C ASP A 187 -8.68 29.35 -1.65
N PHE A 188 -7.37 29.50 -1.43
CA PHE A 188 -6.67 28.75 -0.38
C PHE A 188 -6.08 29.70 0.67
N SER A 189 -6.73 29.77 1.84
CA SER A 189 -6.28 30.60 2.96
C SER A 189 -6.26 29.81 4.28
N GLY A 190 -5.73 30.42 5.35
CA GLY A 190 -5.73 29.83 6.69
C GLY A 190 -4.52 28.95 7.03
N PHE A 191 -3.54 28.82 6.13
CA PHE A 191 -2.31 28.06 6.38
C PHE A 191 -1.07 28.87 5.99
N LEU A 192 -0.01 28.73 6.78
CA LEU A 192 1.28 29.35 6.51
C LEU A 192 1.89 28.83 5.19
N PRO A 193 2.81 29.58 4.56
CA PRO A 193 3.61 29.06 3.45
C PRO A 193 4.27 27.72 3.80
N ARG A 194 4.32 26.79 2.84
CA ARG A 194 4.99 25.48 2.98
C ARG A 194 4.43 24.57 4.08
N TRP A 195 3.23 24.84 4.59
CA TRP A 195 2.61 24.09 5.68
C TRP A 195 2.38 22.60 5.37
N PHE A 196 2.14 22.26 4.11
CA PHE A 196 1.85 20.90 3.65
C PHE A 196 3.05 20.21 3.00
N GLU A 197 4.21 20.85 2.93
CA GLU A 197 5.43 20.26 2.34
C GLU A 197 5.93 19.05 3.15
N ASN A 198 6.23 17.93 2.48
CA ASN A 198 6.44 16.61 3.11
C ASN A 198 5.18 16.04 3.80
N GLY A 199 4.01 16.56 3.44
CA GLY A 199 2.71 16.08 3.86
C GLY A 199 2.13 15.07 2.89
N ARG A 200 0.82 14.86 2.99
CA ARG A 200 0.07 13.94 2.13
C ARG A 200 -1.12 14.65 1.50
N LEU A 201 -1.37 14.30 0.24
CA LEU A 201 -2.65 14.53 -0.43
C LEU A 201 -3.35 13.18 -0.50
N GLU A 202 -4.54 13.09 0.10
CA GLU A 202 -5.36 11.89 0.14
C GLU A 202 -6.60 12.14 -0.73
N VAL A 203 -6.85 11.31 -1.73
CA VAL A 203 -8.06 11.44 -2.55
C VAL A 203 -9.24 10.77 -1.85
N THR A 204 -10.34 11.50 -1.67
CA THR A 204 -11.51 11.05 -0.88
C THR A 204 -12.78 10.83 -1.70
N SER A 205 -12.80 11.24 -2.97
CA SER A 205 -13.87 10.92 -3.91
C SER A 205 -13.33 10.68 -5.32
N GLY A 206 -14.18 10.17 -6.20
CA GLY A 206 -13.83 9.92 -7.60
C GLY A 206 -13.05 8.61 -7.81
N PRO A 207 -12.59 8.37 -9.05
CA PRO A 207 -11.94 7.10 -9.42
C PRO A 207 -10.67 6.78 -8.61
N ALA A 208 -9.91 7.81 -8.21
CA ALA A 208 -8.69 7.66 -7.43
C ALA A 208 -8.91 7.63 -5.90
N THR A 209 -10.14 7.47 -5.41
CA THR A 209 -10.44 7.38 -3.96
C THR A 209 -9.50 6.40 -3.25
N GLY A 210 -8.93 6.85 -2.14
CA GLY A 210 -7.98 6.08 -1.32
C GLY A 210 -6.52 6.21 -1.78
N GLN A 211 -6.23 6.84 -2.92
CA GLN A 211 -4.85 7.11 -3.32
C GLN A 211 -4.22 8.23 -2.49
N ILE A 212 -2.91 8.07 -2.25
CA ILE A 212 -2.12 8.98 -1.43
C ILE A 212 -0.92 9.46 -2.24
N GLY A 213 -0.78 10.77 -2.38
CA GLY A 213 0.39 11.45 -2.94
C GLY A 213 1.24 12.08 -1.84
N VAL A 214 2.56 11.95 -1.94
CA VAL A 214 3.48 12.68 -1.06
C VAL A 214 3.72 14.07 -1.63
N ILE A 215 3.47 15.10 -0.81
CA ILE A 215 3.62 16.50 -1.23
C ILE A 215 5.11 16.86 -1.23
N LYS A 216 5.63 17.17 -2.41
CA LYS A 216 6.99 17.63 -2.63
C LYS A 216 7.15 19.12 -2.35
N ALA A 217 6.19 19.92 -2.80
CA ALA A 217 6.23 21.36 -2.64
C ALA A 217 4.83 21.92 -2.40
N ASP A 218 4.80 22.94 -1.57
CA ASP A 218 3.61 23.67 -1.17
C ASP A 218 3.94 25.17 -1.24
N ARG A 219 3.53 25.81 -2.34
CA ARG A 219 3.99 27.15 -2.71
C ARG A 219 2.85 28.02 -3.23
N GLU A 220 3.11 29.31 -3.34
CA GLU A 220 2.16 30.28 -3.87
C GLU A 220 2.68 30.79 -5.22
N GLU A 221 1.84 30.72 -6.26
CA GLU A 221 2.15 31.19 -7.61
C GLU A 221 0.95 31.99 -8.13
N SER A 222 1.18 33.24 -8.53
CA SER A 222 0.15 34.12 -9.13
C SER A 222 -1.15 34.24 -8.30
N GLY A 223 -1.04 34.25 -6.97
CA GLY A 223 -2.19 34.35 -6.05
C GLY A 223 -2.94 33.03 -5.82
N ALA A 224 -2.49 31.92 -6.41
CA ALA A 224 -3.03 30.59 -6.14
C ALA A 224 -2.04 29.74 -5.35
N ARG A 225 -2.55 28.84 -4.50
CA ARG A 225 -1.75 27.82 -3.83
C ARG A 225 -1.51 26.65 -4.77
N VAL A 226 -0.25 26.26 -4.92
CA VAL A 226 0.20 25.16 -5.77
C VAL A 226 0.78 24.04 -4.92
N ILE A 227 0.13 22.89 -4.97
CA ILE A 227 0.57 21.65 -4.33
C ILE A 227 1.16 20.74 -5.41
N GLU A 228 2.47 20.48 -5.33
CA GLU A 228 3.16 19.55 -6.22
C GLU A 228 3.47 18.25 -5.48
N LEU A 229 3.11 17.11 -6.09
CA LEU A 229 3.45 15.78 -5.61
C LEU A 229 4.80 15.31 -6.15
N TRP A 230 5.44 14.39 -5.44
CA TRP A 230 6.68 13.72 -5.88
C TRP A 230 6.48 12.87 -7.14
N SER A 231 5.34 12.22 -7.24
CA SER A 231 4.94 11.39 -8.39
C SER A 231 3.49 11.70 -8.75
N GLU A 232 3.11 11.37 -9.99
CA GLU A 232 1.70 11.43 -10.39
C GLU A 232 0.88 10.44 -9.55
N LEU A 233 -0.38 10.80 -9.26
CA LEU A 233 -1.35 9.81 -8.82
C LEU A 233 -1.65 8.86 -9.97
N ARG A 234 -1.86 7.58 -9.63
CA ARG A 234 -2.08 6.54 -10.63
C ARG A 234 -3.48 6.62 -11.24
N GLY A 235 -4.48 6.91 -10.40
CA GLY A 235 -5.88 7.01 -10.81
C GLY A 235 -6.22 8.40 -11.35
N ALA A 236 -7.24 8.47 -12.19
CA ALA A 236 -7.76 9.75 -12.66
C ALA A 236 -8.32 10.58 -11.50
N VAL A 237 -7.94 11.85 -11.47
CA VAL A 237 -8.53 12.88 -10.60
C VAL A 237 -9.02 13.99 -11.50
N ALA A 238 -10.29 14.35 -11.35
CA ALA A 238 -10.96 15.37 -12.14
C ALA A 238 -11.29 16.60 -11.27
N PRO A 239 -11.50 17.78 -11.89
CA PRO A 239 -12.09 18.91 -11.20
C PRO A 239 -13.44 18.51 -10.58
N GLY A 240 -13.68 18.89 -9.32
CA GLY A 240 -14.84 18.48 -8.53
C GLY A 240 -14.58 17.33 -7.55
N ASP A 241 -13.49 16.56 -7.73
CA ASP A 241 -13.13 15.52 -6.78
C ASP A 241 -12.67 16.11 -5.45
N THR A 242 -13.07 15.50 -4.33
CA THR A 242 -12.67 15.92 -2.99
C THR A 242 -11.36 15.25 -2.60
N ILE A 243 -10.43 16.07 -2.12
CA ILE A 243 -9.14 15.64 -1.57
C ILE A 243 -8.99 16.15 -0.14
N ARG A 244 -8.09 15.52 0.60
CA ARG A 244 -7.67 15.95 1.94
C ARG A 244 -6.17 16.18 1.94
N LEU A 245 -5.74 17.39 2.27
CA LEU A 245 -4.34 17.69 2.53
C LEU A 245 -4.05 17.50 4.01
N VAL A 246 -2.93 16.83 4.32
CA VAL A 246 -2.43 16.61 5.67
C VAL A 246 -1.10 17.33 5.84
N ALA A 247 -0.95 18.05 6.96
CA ALA A 247 0.21 18.86 7.25
C ALA A 247 1.54 18.09 7.15
N GLY A 248 2.56 18.80 6.69
CA GLY A 248 3.88 18.24 6.42
C GLY A 248 4.71 17.94 7.65
N CYS A 249 5.40 16.80 7.66
CA CYS A 249 6.37 16.43 8.69
C CYS A 249 7.72 16.13 8.02
N ASP A 250 8.66 17.06 8.19
CA ASP A 250 10.07 16.95 7.76
C ASP A 250 10.90 15.96 8.60
N ARG A 251 10.26 15.33 9.60
CA ARG A 251 10.87 14.39 10.56
C ARG A 251 11.96 15.02 11.45
N THR A 252 12.04 16.35 11.55
CA THR A 252 13.01 17.02 12.43
C THR A 252 12.48 17.15 13.86
N ALA A 253 13.40 17.21 14.82
CA ALA A 253 13.09 17.49 16.23
C ALA A 253 12.39 18.84 16.40
N ALA A 254 12.83 19.86 15.67
CA ALA A 254 12.30 21.21 15.72
C ALA A 254 10.83 21.26 15.28
N SER A 255 10.51 20.70 14.10
CA SER A 255 9.13 20.64 13.62
C SER A 255 8.24 19.80 14.55
N CYS A 256 8.73 18.67 15.04
CA CYS A 256 7.99 17.84 15.99
C CYS A 256 7.63 18.60 17.28
N ARG A 257 8.53 19.45 17.78
CA ARG A 257 8.31 20.29 18.95
C ARG A 257 7.42 21.50 18.66
N TRP A 258 7.74 22.27 17.63
CA TRP A 258 7.16 23.60 17.45
C TRP A 258 5.89 23.58 16.59
N LYS A 259 5.86 22.78 15.52
CA LYS A 259 4.69 22.66 14.66
C LYS A 259 3.63 21.74 15.28
N PHE A 260 4.05 20.61 15.84
CA PHE A 260 3.12 19.56 16.29
C PHE A 260 2.98 19.45 17.82
N ASN A 261 3.86 20.08 18.60
CA ASN A 261 3.91 19.91 20.06
C ASN A 261 3.89 18.43 20.50
N ASN A 262 4.63 17.58 19.79
CA ASN A 262 4.61 16.12 19.97
C ASN A 262 6.01 15.53 20.21
N PHE A 263 6.94 16.34 20.72
CA PHE A 263 8.35 15.95 20.89
C PHE A 263 8.52 14.72 21.81
N MET A 264 7.65 14.54 22.80
CA MET A 264 7.66 13.36 23.68
C MET A 264 7.48 12.02 22.93
N ARG A 265 6.91 12.05 21.73
CA ARG A 265 6.75 10.87 20.85
C ARG A 265 7.72 10.87 19.68
N PHE A 266 8.74 11.73 19.68
CA PHE A 266 9.80 11.72 18.68
C PHE A 266 10.56 10.39 18.71
N ARG A 267 10.78 9.78 17.54
CA ARG A 267 11.40 8.45 17.41
C ARG A 267 12.79 8.47 16.77
N GLY A 268 13.35 9.66 16.55
CA GLY A 268 14.72 9.85 16.10
C GLY A 268 15.68 10.11 17.27
N PHE A 269 16.96 10.27 16.93
CA PHE A 269 18.06 10.49 17.87
C PHE A 269 18.77 11.79 17.50
N PRO A 270 18.25 12.96 17.90
CA PRO A 270 18.72 14.26 17.39
C PRO A 270 20.12 14.65 17.90
N HIS A 271 20.66 13.89 18.85
CA HIS A 271 21.98 14.11 19.47
C HIS A 271 22.94 12.95 19.22
N ILE A 272 22.62 12.03 18.29
CA ILE A 272 23.55 10.96 17.96
C ILE A 272 24.84 11.56 17.39
N PRO A 273 26.01 11.32 18.03
CA PRO A 273 27.28 11.80 17.49
C PRO A 273 27.61 11.09 16.17
N GLY A 274 28.29 11.79 15.26
CA GLY A 274 28.80 11.18 14.04
C GLY A 274 30.02 10.27 14.27
N GLU A 275 30.43 9.55 13.24
CA GLU A 275 31.60 8.66 13.30
C GLU A 275 32.91 9.41 13.64
N ASP A 276 33.04 10.66 13.21
CA ASP A 276 34.18 11.52 13.54
C ASP A 276 34.36 11.70 15.05
N TRP A 277 33.26 11.80 15.81
CA TRP A 277 33.31 11.91 17.26
C TRP A 277 33.81 10.60 17.89
N LEU A 278 33.43 9.45 17.33
CA LEU A 278 33.85 8.12 17.80
C LEU A 278 35.36 7.91 17.61
N MET A 279 35.92 8.46 16.54
CA MET A 279 37.35 8.36 16.21
C MET A 279 38.20 9.48 16.83
N SER A 280 37.55 10.49 17.43
CA SER A 280 38.25 11.62 18.05
C SER A 280 38.96 11.21 19.35
N TYR A 281 40.07 11.88 19.64
CA TYR A 281 40.73 11.82 20.94
C TYR A 281 40.63 13.18 21.62
N PRO A 282 40.52 13.22 22.95
CA PRO A 282 40.42 14.49 23.66
C PRO A 282 41.71 15.30 23.49
N SER A 283 41.60 16.52 22.96
CA SER A 283 42.70 17.50 22.90
C SER A 283 42.57 18.53 24.01
N GLN A 284 43.71 18.95 24.59
CA GLN A 284 43.73 20.05 25.57
C GLN A 284 43.42 21.40 24.93
N SER A 285 43.62 21.52 23.61
CA SER A 285 43.13 22.63 22.81
C SER A 285 41.65 22.43 22.47
N GLY A 286 40.84 23.47 22.61
CA GLY A 286 39.41 23.45 22.28
C GLY A 286 38.49 23.69 23.48
N VAL A 287 37.18 23.57 23.25
CA VAL A 287 36.14 23.78 24.26
C VAL A 287 35.81 22.44 24.91
N ASN A 288 36.31 22.24 26.13
CA ASN A 288 36.10 21.04 26.95
C ASN A 288 35.31 21.39 28.22
N ASP A 289 34.18 22.09 28.06
CA ASP A 289 33.38 22.66 29.15
C ASP A 289 32.19 21.77 29.58
N GLY A 290 31.99 20.62 28.92
CA GLY A 290 30.86 19.71 29.15
C GLY A 290 29.53 20.20 28.58
N GLY A 291 29.53 21.26 27.76
CA GLY A 291 28.34 21.78 27.09
C GLY A 291 27.85 20.91 25.92
N SER A 292 26.76 21.34 25.29
CA SER A 292 26.23 20.68 24.08
C SER A 292 27.26 20.69 22.95
N LEU A 293 27.48 19.51 22.36
CA LEU A 293 28.27 19.35 21.13
C LEU A 293 27.55 19.92 19.90
N ASN A 294 26.21 19.91 19.92
CA ASN A 294 25.36 20.47 18.87
C ASN A 294 25.09 21.93 19.24
N ARG A 295 25.87 22.87 18.71
CA ARG A 295 25.59 24.31 18.75
C ARG A 295 25.08 24.78 17.39
#